data_AF-A0A2Z6LP07-F1
#
_entry.id   AF-A0A2Z6LP07-F1
#
_cell.length_a   1.000
_cell.length_b   1.000
_cell.length_c   1.000
_cell.angle_alpha   90.00
_cell.angle_beta   90.00
_cell.angle_gamma   90.00
#
_symmetry.space_group_name_H-M   'P 1'
#
loop_
_entity.id
_entity.type
_entity.pdbx_description
1 polymer ?
#
loop_
_entity_poly.entity_id
_entity_poly.type
_entity_poly.pdbx_seq_one_letter_code
_entity_poly.pdbx_strand_id
1 'polypeptide(L)'
;MESVIEEDIVIVGAGIAGLTTSLGLHSEVRRVRRQLLLEALANELPSGTIRYLSKVVAIEESSFFKILHLSDGTTIKTKVLIGCDGVNSMVAKWLGFKEASYTGRHATRGYVELKNPHEIEPMFMQYFGKGFRAGAIPCDEKIVYWFFTWAPTSQGEIRILLLFSPFLFCISK
;
A
#
# COMPACT_ATOMS: atom_id res chain seq x y z
N MET A 1 -30.61 -10.69 15.81
CA MET A 1 -30.16 -12.06 16.13
C MET A 1 -28.65 -12.02 15.97
N GLU A 2 -27.89 -12.04 17.06
CA GLU A 2 -26.42 -12.04 16.99
C GLU A 2 -25.98 -13.34 16.33
N SER A 3 -25.35 -13.26 15.16
CA SER A 3 -24.77 -14.43 14.49
C SER A 3 -23.36 -14.64 14.99
N VAL A 4 -23.08 -15.84 15.49
CA VAL A 4 -21.74 -16.27 15.90
C VAL A 4 -21.17 -17.19 14.83
N ILE A 5 -19.96 -16.87 14.37
CA ILE A 5 -19.20 -17.65 13.40
C ILE A 5 -17.92 -18.13 14.08
N GLU A 6 -17.56 -19.39 13.88
CA GLU A 6 -16.32 -19.97 14.39
C GLU A 6 -15.41 -20.34 13.22
N GLU A 7 -14.19 -19.83 13.23
CA GLU A 7 -13.16 -20.10 12.21
C GLU A 7 -11.84 -20.44 12.92
N ASP A 8 -10.99 -21.28 12.35
CA ASP A 8 -9.70 -21.57 12.98
C ASP A 8 -8.70 -20.41 12.81
N ILE A 9 -8.72 -19.77 11.65
CA ILE A 9 -7.80 -18.69 11.26
C ILE A 9 -8.61 -17.58 10.61
N VAL A 10 -8.42 -16.35 11.07
CA VAL A 10 -9.05 -15.16 10.49
C VAL A 10 -7.97 -14.13 10.14
N ILE A 11 -8.04 -13.63 8.91
CA ILE A 11 -7.21 -12.52 8.43
C ILE A 11 -8.11 -11.30 8.30
N VAL A 12 -7.83 -10.24 9.07
CA VAL A 12 -8.57 -8.97 8.97
C VAL A 12 -7.82 -8.07 8.02
N GLY A 13 -8.40 -7.84 6.85
CA GLY A 13 -7.87 -6.92 5.85
C GLY A 13 -8.58 -5.56 5.93
N ALA A 14 -7.82 -4.49 5.82
CA ALA A 14 -8.38 -3.20 5.47
C ALA A 14 -8.54 -3.24 3.96
N GLY A 15 -9.74 -2.87 3.48
CA GLY A 15 -9.97 -2.63 2.07
C GLY A 15 -8.76 -1.93 1.45
N ILE A 16 -8.38 -2.39 0.27
CA ILE A 16 -6.97 -2.59 0.00
C ILE A 16 -6.30 -1.22 -0.13
N ALA A 17 -5.61 -0.76 0.92
CA ALA A 17 -4.82 0.48 0.93
C ALA A 17 -3.39 0.19 1.43
N GLY A 18 -2.40 0.47 0.59
CA GLY A 18 -0.98 0.23 0.86
C GLY A 18 -0.37 -0.86 -0.02
N LEU A 19 0.22 -0.46 -1.15
CA LEU A 19 1.52 -0.98 -1.53
C LEU A 19 2.35 0.26 -1.88
N THR A 20 3.39 0.51 -1.12
CA THR A 20 4.41 1.51 -1.45
C THR A 20 5.51 0.79 -2.21
N THR A 21 5.90 1.37 -3.34
CA THR A 21 7.04 0.98 -4.17
C THR A 21 8.27 0.68 -3.32
N SER A 22 8.68 -0.59 -3.26
CA SER A 22 10.02 -0.96 -2.81
C SER A 22 11.01 -0.67 -3.94
N LEU A 23 12.03 0.12 -3.63
CA LEU A 23 13.21 0.30 -4.48
C LEU A 23 14.10 -0.95 -4.31
N GLY A 24 13.90 -1.95 -5.15
CA GLY A 24 14.87 -3.03 -5.32
C GLY A 24 15.96 -2.59 -6.29
N LEU A 25 17.18 -2.39 -5.81
CA LEU A 25 18.34 -1.95 -6.61
C LEU A 25 18.98 -3.06 -7.46
N HIS A 26 18.42 -4.27 -7.48
CA HIS A 26 18.97 -5.41 -8.25
C HIS A 26 17.92 -6.35 -8.88
N SER A 27 16.64 -5.98 -8.90
CA SER A 27 15.55 -6.83 -9.41
C SER A 27 14.77 -6.15 -10.53
N GLU A 28 14.27 -6.93 -11.50
CA GLU A 28 13.35 -6.45 -12.53
C GLU A 28 12.12 -5.78 -11.86
N VAL A 29 11.88 -4.51 -12.17
CA VAL A 29 10.75 -3.77 -11.61
C VAL A 29 9.55 -3.91 -12.55
N ARG A 30 8.59 -4.77 -12.18
CA ARG A 30 7.30 -4.89 -12.86
C ARG A 30 6.23 -4.06 -12.15
N ARG A 31 5.49 -3.28 -12.93
CA ARG A 31 4.42 -2.40 -12.42
C ARG A 31 3.08 -3.01 -12.78
N VAL A 32 2.19 -3.11 -11.80
CA VAL A 32 0.85 -3.64 -11.99
C VAL A 32 -0.14 -2.64 -11.40
N ARG A 33 -1.26 -2.41 -12.10
CA ARG A 33 -2.36 -1.62 -11.55
C ARG A 33 -2.83 -2.31 -10.26
N ARG A 34 -2.93 -1.54 -9.18
CA ARG A 34 -3.37 -2.06 -7.87
C ARG A 34 -4.64 -2.90 -8.01
N GLN A 35 -5.64 -2.38 -8.71
CA GLN A 35 -6.90 -3.07 -8.94
C GLN A 35 -6.68 -4.47 -9.56
N LEU A 36 -5.94 -4.56 -10.67
CA LEU A 36 -5.70 -5.83 -11.37
C LEU A 36 -4.96 -6.86 -10.50
N LEU A 37 -3.94 -6.42 -9.75
CA LEU A 37 -3.21 -7.31 -8.84
C LEU A 37 -4.15 -7.92 -7.80
N LEU A 38 -5.07 -7.13 -7.28
CA LEU A 38 -5.97 -7.54 -6.20
C LEU A 38 -7.12 -8.40 -6.69
N GLU A 39 -7.68 -8.07 -7.84
CA GLU A 39 -8.66 -8.91 -8.52
C GLU A 39 -8.04 -10.27 -8.83
N ALA A 40 -6.81 -10.31 -9.35
CA ALA A 40 -6.09 -11.55 -9.59
C ALA A 40 -5.92 -12.36 -8.29
N LEU A 41 -5.38 -11.75 -7.22
CA LEU A 41 -5.19 -12.44 -5.94
C LEU A 41 -6.51 -12.93 -5.32
N ALA A 42 -7.59 -12.16 -5.42
CA ALA A 42 -8.89 -12.55 -4.90
C ALA A 42 -9.51 -13.71 -5.69
N ASN A 43 -9.34 -13.71 -7.02
CA ASN A 43 -9.87 -14.75 -7.91
C ASN A 43 -9.16 -16.11 -7.75
N GLU A 44 -7.91 -16.12 -7.26
CA GLU A 44 -7.18 -17.35 -6.94
C GLU A 44 -7.65 -18.01 -5.63
N LEU A 45 -8.48 -17.34 -4.83
CA LEU A 45 -9.01 -17.89 -3.59
C LEU A 45 -10.31 -18.68 -3.85
N PRO A 46 -10.55 -19.79 -3.11
CA PRO A 46 -11.82 -20.49 -3.17
C PRO A 46 -13.01 -19.58 -2.91
N SER A 47 -14.12 -19.86 -3.58
CA SER A 47 -15.38 -19.12 -3.37
C SER A 47 -15.80 -19.19 -1.90
N GLY A 48 -16.18 -18.04 -1.33
CA GLY A 48 -16.59 -17.92 0.07
C GLY A 48 -15.46 -17.64 1.06
N THR A 49 -14.18 -17.62 0.63
CA THR A 49 -13.05 -17.29 1.51
C THR A 49 -13.06 -15.82 1.97
N ILE A 50 -13.47 -14.89 1.10
CA ILE A 50 -13.48 -13.45 1.42
C ILE A 50 -14.88 -13.00 1.86
N ARG A 51 -14.95 -12.33 3.02
CA ARG A 51 -16.15 -11.64 3.51
C ARG A 51 -15.95 -10.12 3.39
N TYR A 52 -16.70 -9.49 2.50
CA TYR A 52 -16.68 -8.04 2.33
C TYR A 52 -17.62 -7.33 3.30
N LEU A 53 -17.43 -6.02 3.49
CA LEU A 53 -18.23 -5.18 4.39
C LEU A 53 -18.19 -5.60 5.88
N SER A 54 -17.22 -6.44 6.26
CA SER A 54 -17.03 -6.97 7.61
C SER A 54 -16.04 -6.14 8.43
N LYS A 55 -16.42 -4.90 8.79
CA LYS A 55 -15.55 -4.03 9.58
C LYS A 55 -15.48 -4.50 11.04
N VAL A 56 -14.29 -4.83 11.53
CA VAL A 56 -14.05 -5.14 12.95
C VAL A 56 -14.09 -3.84 13.78
N VAL A 57 -14.88 -3.83 14.85
CA VAL A 57 -15.06 -2.67 15.74
C VAL A 57 -14.52 -2.90 17.15
N ALA A 58 -14.40 -4.16 17.59
CA ALA A 58 -13.77 -4.51 18.85
C ALA A 58 -13.18 -5.92 18.79
N ILE A 59 -12.18 -6.18 19.64
CA ILE A 59 -11.52 -7.47 19.77
C ILE A 59 -11.37 -7.77 21.26
N GLU A 60 -11.81 -8.95 21.66
CA GLU A 60 -11.65 -9.50 23.00
C GLU A 60 -10.85 -10.81 22.94
N GLU A 61 -10.25 -11.20 24.05
CA GLU A 61 -9.58 -12.48 24.18
C GLU A 61 -10.25 -13.30 25.29
N SER A 62 -10.57 -14.56 24.98
CA SER A 62 -11.17 -15.50 25.91
C SER A 62 -10.49 -16.86 25.77
N SER A 63 -9.76 -17.25 26.81
CA SER A 63 -8.95 -18.47 26.83
C SER A 63 -7.98 -18.53 25.63
N PHE A 64 -8.21 -19.42 24.67
CA PHE A 64 -7.37 -19.58 23.48
C PHE A 64 -7.91 -18.83 22.25
N PHE A 65 -9.11 -18.26 22.37
CA PHE A 65 -9.83 -17.63 21.27
C PHE A 65 -9.74 -16.11 21.31
N LYS A 66 -9.76 -15.52 20.11
CA LYS A 66 -9.92 -14.10 19.86
C LYS A 66 -11.32 -13.91 19.32
N ILE A 67 -12.05 -12.99 19.92
CA ILE A 67 -13.46 -12.73 19.64
C ILE A 67 -13.52 -11.37 18.97
N LEU A 68 -13.83 -11.36 17.68
CA LEU A 68 -13.97 -10.17 16.86
C LEU A 68 -15.44 -9.78 16.81
N HIS A 69 -15.72 -8.52 17.13
CA HIS A 69 -17.05 -7.93 16.97
C HIS A 69 -17.07 -7.09 15.71
N LEU A 70 -18.02 -7.36 14.81
CA LEU A 70 -18.18 -6.63 13.56
C LEU A 70 -19.21 -5.51 13.69
N SER A 71 -19.13 -4.51 12.80
CA SER A 71 -20.02 -3.35 12.80
C SER A 71 -21.49 -3.68 12.53
N ASP A 72 -21.76 -4.84 11.92
CA ASP A 72 -23.11 -5.33 11.65
C ASP A 72 -23.71 -6.16 12.81
N GLY A 73 -22.98 -6.30 13.92
CA GLY A 73 -23.38 -7.08 15.09
C GLY A 73 -23.00 -8.57 15.03
N THR A 74 -22.33 -9.02 13.96
CA THR A 74 -21.79 -10.38 13.86
C THR A 74 -20.59 -10.55 14.79
N THR A 75 -20.47 -11.71 15.43
CA THR A 75 -19.28 -12.09 16.21
C THR A 75 -18.53 -13.22 15.51
N ILE A 76 -17.21 -13.08 15.37
CA ILE A 76 -16.32 -14.12 14.85
C ILE A 76 -15.39 -14.58 15.97
N LYS A 77 -15.39 -15.87 16.27
CA LYS A 77 -14.42 -16.50 17.17
C LYS A 77 -13.33 -17.18 16.37
N THR A 78 -12.08 -16.93 16.72
CA THR A 78 -10.92 -17.53 16.04
C THR A 78 -9.81 -17.97 16.96
N LYS A 79 -9.07 -19.02 16.60
CA LYS A 79 -7.85 -19.43 17.32
C LYS A 79 -6.68 -18.52 16.94
N VAL A 80 -6.56 -18.21 15.65
CA VAL A 80 -5.48 -17.37 15.10
C VAL A 80 -6.08 -16.14 14.42
N LEU A 81 -5.55 -14.97 14.78
CA LEU A 81 -5.92 -13.69 14.19
C LEU A 81 -4.70 -13.04 13.53
N ILE A 82 -4.80 -12.73 12.24
CA ILE A 82 -3.75 -12.03 11.48
C ILE A 82 -4.27 -10.64 11.10
N GLY A 83 -3.59 -9.60 11.61
CA GLY A 83 -3.91 -8.21 11.28
C GLY A 83 -3.22 -7.76 9.98
N CYS A 84 -4.01 -7.50 8.95
CA CYS A 84 -3.61 -6.93 7.66
C CYS A 84 -4.47 -5.67 7.35
N ASP A 85 -4.89 -4.96 8.40
CA ASP A 85 -5.86 -3.87 8.38
C ASP A 85 -5.25 -2.46 8.36
N GLY A 86 -4.03 -2.37 7.84
CA GLY A 86 -3.42 -1.13 7.38
C GLY A 86 -3.09 -0.15 8.51
N VAL A 87 -2.92 1.12 8.14
CA VAL A 87 -2.42 2.17 9.04
C VAL A 87 -3.36 2.48 10.23
N ASN A 88 -4.65 2.21 10.07
CA ASN A 88 -5.68 2.43 11.09
C ASN A 88 -6.16 1.10 11.70
N SER A 89 -5.24 0.14 11.81
CA SER A 89 -5.53 -1.24 12.22
C SER A 89 -6.17 -1.33 13.61
N MET A 90 -7.33 -1.99 13.69
CA MET A 90 -7.98 -2.37 14.94
C MET A 90 -7.19 -3.47 15.65
N VAL A 91 -6.61 -4.40 14.88
CA VAL A 91 -5.77 -5.48 15.44
C VAL A 91 -4.51 -4.90 16.11
N ALA A 92 -3.84 -3.94 15.48
CA ALA A 92 -2.68 -3.25 16.05
C ALA A 92 -3.05 -2.46 17.31
N LYS A 93 -4.20 -1.78 17.31
CA LYS A 93 -4.71 -1.08 18.49
C LYS A 93 -4.98 -2.03 19.65
N TRP A 94 -5.60 -3.18 19.38
CA TRP A 94 -5.85 -4.22 20.38
C TRP A 94 -4.55 -4.79 20.96
N LEU A 95 -3.51 -4.97 20.14
CA LEU A 95 -2.17 -5.39 20.57
C LEU A 95 -1.39 -4.31 21.34
N GLY A 96 -1.94 -3.12 21.55
CA GLY A 96 -1.29 -2.02 22.26
C GLY A 96 -0.19 -1.31 21.46
N PHE A 97 -0.21 -1.40 20.12
CA PHE A 97 0.72 -0.64 19.30
C PHE A 97 0.38 0.85 19.32
N LYS A 98 1.41 1.68 19.12
CA LYS A 98 1.23 3.13 19.01
C LYS A 98 0.45 3.46 17.74
N GLU A 99 -0.42 4.46 17.85
CA GLU A 99 -1.09 5.01 16.67
C GLU A 99 -0.08 5.57 15.68
N ALA A 100 -0.47 5.55 14.40
CA ALA A 100 0.33 6.11 13.34
C ALA A 100 0.59 7.60 13.62
N SER A 101 1.85 8.01 13.51
CA SER A 101 2.25 9.41 13.68
C SER A 101 2.39 10.07 12.31
N TYR A 102 1.98 11.34 12.25
CA TYR A 102 2.13 12.13 11.04
C TYR A 102 3.61 12.47 10.82
N THR A 103 4.14 12.09 9.65
CA THR A 103 5.57 12.23 9.36
C THR A 103 5.97 13.59 8.77
N GLY A 104 5.02 14.50 8.57
CA GLY A 104 5.24 15.77 7.85
C GLY A 104 5.39 15.62 6.33
N ARG A 105 5.37 14.39 5.81
CA ARG A 105 5.52 14.11 4.38
C ARG A 105 4.17 14.00 3.70
N HIS A 106 4.11 14.53 2.49
CA HIS A 106 2.96 14.46 1.62
C HIS A 106 3.33 13.71 0.36
N ALA A 107 2.39 12.96 -0.19
CA ALA A 107 2.56 12.26 -1.46
C ALA A 107 1.26 12.31 -2.25
N THR A 108 1.35 12.80 -3.48
CA THR A 108 0.31 12.70 -4.50
C THR A 108 0.84 11.77 -5.58
N ARG A 109 0.03 10.84 -6.04
CA ARG A 109 0.42 9.89 -7.08
C ARG A 109 -0.80 9.52 -7.91
N GLY A 110 -0.55 9.10 -9.14
CA GLY A 110 -1.61 8.69 -10.04
C GLY A 110 -1.03 7.98 -11.25
N TYR A 111 -1.91 7.70 -12.20
CA TYR A 111 -1.53 7.29 -13.53
C TYR A 111 -2.33 8.11 -14.54
N VAL A 112 -1.79 8.23 -15.74
CA VAL A 112 -2.50 8.73 -16.91
C VAL A 112 -2.61 7.59 -17.91
N GLU A 113 -3.78 7.44 -18.52
CA GLU A 113 -4.03 6.52 -19.62
C GLU A 113 -4.21 7.33 -20.89
N LEU A 114 -3.34 7.10 -21.87
CA LEU A 114 -3.28 7.84 -23.12
C LEU A 114 -4.05 7.09 -24.21
N LYS A 115 -4.70 7.84 -25.11
CA LYS A 115 -5.45 7.25 -26.24
C LYS A 115 -4.52 6.54 -27.23
N ASN A 116 -3.37 7.16 -27.49
CA ASN A 116 -2.32 6.65 -28.36
C ASN A 116 -1.12 6.23 -27.50
N PRO A 117 -0.28 5.29 -27.98
CA PRO A 117 0.97 4.95 -27.32
C PRO A 117 1.82 6.19 -27.04
N HIS A 118 2.47 6.23 -25.89
CA HIS A 118 3.39 7.31 -25.57
C HIS A 118 4.78 7.09 -26.18
N GLU A 119 5.49 8.17 -26.43
CA GLU A 119 6.88 8.13 -26.91
C GLU A 119 7.91 8.21 -25.76
N ILE A 120 7.47 7.92 -24.53
CA ILE A 120 8.34 7.93 -23.35
C ILE A 120 9.13 6.62 -23.30
N GLU A 121 10.46 6.74 -23.31
CA GLU A 121 11.37 5.61 -23.09
C GLU A 121 11.06 4.91 -21.76
N PRO A 122 11.29 3.58 -21.63
CA PRO A 122 11.00 2.80 -20.42
C PRO A 122 11.99 3.08 -19.27
N MET A 123 12.21 4.36 -18.98
CA MET A 123 13.09 4.89 -17.96
C MET A 123 12.30 5.46 -16.79
N PHE A 124 12.91 5.41 -15.61
CA PHE A 124 12.38 6.09 -14.44
C PHE A 124 12.87 7.54 -14.40
N MET A 125 12.02 8.46 -14.84
CA MET A 125 12.28 9.90 -14.71
C MET A 125 12.07 10.36 -13.27
N GLN A 126 13.09 10.97 -12.66
CA GLN A 126 13.04 11.52 -11.31
C GLN A 126 13.55 12.97 -11.29
N TYR A 127 12.86 13.80 -10.53
CA TYR A 127 13.20 15.20 -10.27
C TYR A 127 13.16 15.42 -8.76
N PHE A 128 14.14 16.13 -8.21
CA PHE A 128 14.16 16.43 -6.77
C PHE A 128 14.82 17.76 -6.45
N GLY A 129 14.57 18.27 -5.25
CA GLY A 129 15.15 19.51 -4.75
C GLY A 129 14.19 20.22 -3.80
N LYS A 130 14.69 21.11 -2.93
CA LYS A 130 13.87 21.95 -2.03
C LYS A 130 12.70 21.21 -1.35
N GLY A 131 12.96 20.00 -0.86
CA GLY A 131 11.96 19.18 -0.15
C GLY A 131 10.98 18.41 -1.03
N PHE A 132 10.96 18.58 -2.36
CA PHE A 132 10.12 17.77 -3.24
C PHE A 132 10.89 16.64 -3.94
N ARG A 133 10.16 15.58 -4.28
CA ARG A 133 10.52 14.64 -5.35
C ARG A 133 9.33 14.43 -6.26
N ALA A 134 9.55 14.46 -7.57
CA ALA A 134 8.57 14.12 -8.57
C ALA A 134 9.14 13.08 -9.52
N GLY A 135 8.28 12.33 -10.17
CA GLY A 135 8.73 11.38 -11.17
C GLY A 135 7.59 10.81 -11.99
N ALA A 136 7.96 10.25 -13.13
CA ALA A 136 7.06 9.56 -14.03
C ALA A 136 7.73 8.29 -14.54
N ILE A 137 6.93 7.25 -14.72
CA ILE A 137 7.41 5.94 -15.16
C ILE A 137 6.37 5.30 -16.08
N PRO A 138 6.75 4.92 -17.32
CA PRO A 138 5.95 4.04 -18.14
C PRO A 138 5.62 2.72 -17.44
N CYS A 139 4.35 2.35 -17.46
CA CYS A 139 3.86 1.07 -16.97
C CYS A 139 3.62 0.09 -18.13
N ASP A 140 3.07 0.58 -19.24
CA ASP A 140 2.90 -0.12 -20.52
C ASP A 140 2.90 0.93 -21.66
N GLU A 141 2.50 0.58 -22.87
CA GLU A 141 2.50 1.49 -24.03
C GLU A 141 1.62 2.73 -23.85
N LYS A 142 0.61 2.71 -22.98
CA LYS A 142 -0.42 3.76 -22.86
C LYS A 142 -0.52 4.35 -21.47
N ILE A 143 0.04 3.69 -20.45
CA ILE A 143 -0.07 4.10 -19.06
C ILE A 143 1.25 4.63 -18.56
N VAL A 144 1.20 5.83 -17.98
CA VAL A 144 2.32 6.42 -17.25
C VAL A 144 1.91 6.62 -15.79
N TYR A 145 2.63 6.00 -14.86
CA TYR A 145 2.51 6.30 -13.44
C TYR A 145 3.31 7.55 -13.12
N TRP A 146 2.76 8.42 -12.28
CA TRP A 146 3.45 9.62 -11.81
C TRP A 146 3.29 9.79 -10.30
N PHE A 147 4.25 10.49 -9.70
CA PHE A 147 4.17 10.89 -8.31
C PHE A 147 4.80 12.26 -8.08
N PHE A 148 4.35 12.87 -7.00
CA PHE A 148 4.92 14.04 -6.38
C PHE A 148 4.92 13.81 -4.88
N THR A 149 6.05 14.04 -4.24
CA THR A 149 6.20 13.96 -2.80
C THR A 149 6.80 15.25 -2.30
N TRP A 150 6.43 15.65 -1.09
CA TRP A 150 6.99 16.81 -0.43
C TRP A 150 7.29 16.47 1.03
N ALA A 151 8.44 16.94 1.50
CA ALA A 151 8.88 16.88 2.88
C ALA A 151 9.51 18.24 3.26
N PRO A 152 9.29 18.74 4.48
CA PRO A 152 9.95 19.95 4.94
C PRO A 152 11.47 19.76 4.94
N THR A 153 12.21 20.70 4.36
CA THR A 153 13.69 20.73 4.39
C THR A 153 14.19 22.02 5.02
N SER A 154 15.23 21.94 5.84
CA SER A 154 15.87 23.08 6.50
C SER A 154 16.93 23.79 5.64
N GLN A 155 17.39 23.22 4.52
CA GLN A 155 18.45 23.80 3.68
C GLN A 155 18.21 23.56 2.19
N GLY A 156 18.52 24.58 1.37
CA GLY A 156 18.21 24.64 -0.05
C GLY A 156 19.43 24.44 -0.95
N GLU A 157 19.40 23.36 -1.73
CA GLU A 157 20.06 23.25 -3.03
C GLU A 157 19.09 22.56 -4.01
N ILE A 158 19.08 22.99 -5.27
CA ILE A 158 18.33 22.34 -6.35
C ILE A 158 19.28 21.35 -7.03
N ARG A 159 18.93 20.07 -7.10
CA ARG A 159 19.69 19.05 -7.83
C ARG A 159 18.77 18.32 -8.78
N ILE A 160 18.85 18.62 -10.07
CA ILE A 160 18.18 17.86 -11.12
C ILE A 160 19.08 16.66 -11.42
N LEU A 161 18.65 15.44 -11.08
CA LEU A 161 19.34 14.22 -11.47
C LEU A 161 18.44 13.44 -12.43
N LEU A 162 18.75 13.53 -13.71
CA LEU A 162 18.20 12.61 -14.70
C LEU A 162 18.93 11.28 -14.51
N LEU A 163 18.27 10.30 -13.89
CA LEU A 163 18.81 8.95 -13.79
C LEU A 163 18.64 8.26 -15.13
N PHE A 164 19.64 8.43 -16.00
CA PHE A 164 19.88 7.56 -17.13
C PHE A 164 20.55 6.29 -16.60
N SER A 165 19.86 5.16 -16.60
CA SER A 165 20.55 3.87 -16.50
C SER A 165 21.11 3.58 -17.90
N PRO A 166 22.43 3.38 -18.11
CA PRO A 166 23.37 2.70 -17.23
C PRO A 166 24.60 3.55 -16.84
N PHE A 167 24.99 3.47 -15.56
CA PHE A 167 26.17 4.11 -14.93
C PHE A 167 26.16 5.63 -14.78
N LEU A 168 25.98 6.13 -13.55
CA LEU A 168 26.81 7.24 -13.05
C LEU A 168 26.85 7.31 -11.52
N PHE A 169 28.07 7.36 -10.97
CA PHE A 169 28.39 7.75 -9.60
C PHE A 169 27.96 9.20 -9.33
N CYS A 170 27.37 9.48 -8.17
CA CYS A 170 27.27 10.83 -7.64
C CYS A 170 28.32 11.00 -6.54
N ILE A 171 29.43 11.68 -6.85
CA ILE A 171 30.38 12.18 -5.86
C ILE A 171 29.79 13.47 -5.30
N SER A 172 29.48 13.47 -4.00
CA SER A 172 29.27 14.71 -3.23
C SER A 172 30.62 15.36 -2.96
N LYS A 173 30.81 16.61 -3.40
CA LYS A 173 31.59 17.57 -2.62
C LYS A 173 30.69 18.13 -1.53
#